data_AF-A0A920NRG4-F1
#
_entry.id   AF-A0A920NRG4-F1
#
_cell.length_a   1.000
_cell.length_b   1.000
_cell.length_c   1.000
_cell.angle_alpha   90.00
_cell.angle_beta   90.00
_cell.angle_gamma   90.00
#
_symmetry.space_group_name_H-M   'P 1'
#
loop_
_entity.id
_entity.type
_entity.pdbx_description
1 polymer ?
#
loop_
_entity_poly.entity_id
_entity_poly.type
_entity_poly.pdbx_seq_one_letter_code
_entity_poly.pdbx_strand_id
1 'polypeptide(L)'
;MDGLAVGIGATMTIHCDLGYASEEAKFQMPFVNLGLNPEAGSSFALPPKFIGYHNAAEIILLGGMVTANRAYDMGFVKSGSQAI
;
A
#
# COMPACT_ATOMS: atom_id res chain seq x y z
N MET A 1 7.46 2.20 -7.81
CA MET A 1 7.23 3.32 -6.89
C MET A 1 8.55 3.76 -6.34
N ASP A 2 8.81 5.05 -6.41
CA ASP A 2 9.97 5.69 -5.82
C ASP A 2 9.49 6.91 -5.02
N GLY A 3 10.01 7.08 -3.80
CA GLY A 3 9.56 8.13 -2.88
C GLY A 3 8.14 7.92 -2.30
N LEU A 4 7.40 9.02 -2.10
CA LEU A 4 6.10 9.01 -1.40
C LEU A 4 4.94 8.56 -2.30
N ALA A 5 4.20 7.55 -1.86
CA ALA A 5 2.95 7.08 -2.45
C ALA A 5 1.80 7.25 -1.43
N VAL A 6 0.99 8.31 -1.59
CA VAL A 6 -0.05 8.69 -0.62
C VAL A 6 -1.43 8.67 -1.27
N GLY A 7 -2.43 8.14 -0.57
CA GLY A 7 -3.82 8.08 -1.03
C GLY A 7 -3.93 7.29 -2.33
N ILE A 8 -4.37 7.94 -3.41
CA ILE A 8 -4.45 7.32 -4.73
C ILE A 8 -3.08 6.78 -5.19
N GLY A 9 -1.97 7.44 -4.85
CA GLY A 9 -0.63 6.96 -5.18
C GLY A 9 -0.32 5.59 -4.56
N ALA A 10 -0.81 5.31 -3.36
CA ALA A 10 -0.69 4.00 -2.74
C ALA A 10 -1.70 3.01 -3.31
N THR A 11 -2.98 3.40 -3.44
CA THR A 11 -4.04 2.48 -3.87
C THR A 11 -3.98 2.10 -5.35
N MET A 12 -3.34 2.90 -6.21
CA MET A 12 -3.11 2.51 -7.60
C MET A 12 -2.35 1.18 -7.74
N THR A 13 -1.50 0.83 -6.77
CA THR A 13 -0.78 -0.46 -6.71
C THR A 13 -1.72 -1.66 -6.81
N ILE A 14 -2.91 -1.55 -6.23
CA ILE A 14 -3.94 -2.60 -6.18
C ILE A 14 -4.50 -2.89 -7.58
N HIS A 15 -4.34 -1.95 -8.51
CA HIS A 15 -4.80 -2.06 -9.90
C HIS A 15 -3.68 -2.47 -10.87
N CYS A 16 -2.48 -2.71 -10.37
CA CYS A 16 -1.37 -3.21 -11.16
C CYS A 16 -1.20 -4.72 -10.95
N ASP A 17 -0.83 -5.45 -12.01
CA ASP A 17 -0.47 -6.87 -11.88
C ASP A 17 0.82 -7.06 -11.08
N LEU A 18 1.76 -6.10 -11.20
CA LEU A 18 3.03 -6.07 -10.50
C LEU A 18 3.30 -4.66 -9.98
N GLY A 19 3.75 -4.57 -8.72
CA GLY A 19 4.24 -3.33 -8.11
C GLY A 19 5.65 -3.53 -7.58
N TYR A 20 6.59 -2.64 -7.93
CA TYR A 20 7.96 -2.62 -7.41
C TYR A 20 8.19 -1.35 -6.63
N ALA A 21 8.93 -1.42 -5.53
CA ALA A 21 9.24 -0.27 -4.68
C ALA A 21 10.76 -0.11 -4.52
N SER A 22 11.27 1.11 -4.66
CA SER A 22 12.63 1.46 -4.22
C SER A 22 12.74 1.36 -2.69
N GLU A 23 13.96 1.29 -2.17
CA GLU A 23 14.20 1.24 -0.73
C GLU A 23 13.68 2.49 0.01
N GLU A 24 13.68 3.63 -0.69
CA GLU A 24 13.21 4.92 -0.17
C GLU A 24 11.69 5.10 -0.24
N ALA A 25 10.96 4.16 -0.86
CA ALA A 25 9.54 4.28 -1.03
C ALA A 25 8.79 4.24 0.30
N LYS A 26 7.74 5.08 0.43
CA LYS A 26 6.85 5.08 1.59
C LYS A 26 5.41 5.17 1.12
N PHE A 27 4.55 4.37 1.73
CA PHE A 27 3.14 4.26 1.39
C PHE A 27 2.28 4.80 2.52
N GLN A 28 1.18 5.47 2.20
CA GLN A 28 0.21 5.87 3.20
C GLN A 28 -1.20 5.91 2.60
N MET A 29 -2.16 5.40 3.36
CA MET A 29 -3.59 5.49 3.04
C MET A 29 -4.29 6.32 4.14
N PRO A 30 -4.12 7.65 4.15
CA PRO A 30 -4.51 8.50 5.29
C PRO A 30 -6.02 8.78 5.34
N PHE A 31 -6.86 7.84 4.90
CA PHE A 31 -8.31 8.03 4.80
C PHE A 31 -8.92 8.41 6.14
N VAL A 32 -8.58 7.67 7.20
CA VAL A 32 -9.04 7.93 8.57
C VAL A 32 -8.61 9.32 9.08
N ASN A 33 -7.41 9.77 8.74
CA ASN A 33 -6.88 11.08 9.14
C ASN A 33 -7.62 12.24 8.46
N LEU A 34 -8.23 11.97 7.30
CA LEU A 34 -8.99 12.93 6.51
C LEU A 34 -10.50 12.81 6.71
N GLY A 35 -10.98 11.88 7.56
CA GLY A 35 -12.39 11.60 7.74
C GLY A 35 -13.06 10.96 6.51
N LEU A 36 -12.27 10.27 5.67
CA LEU A 36 -12.73 9.64 4.44
C LEU A 36 -12.88 8.13 4.62
N ASN A 37 -13.77 7.54 3.83
CA ASN A 37 -13.77 6.10 3.61
C ASN A 37 -12.57 5.66 2.75
N PRO A 38 -12.22 4.37 2.74
CA PRO A 38 -11.20 3.85 1.83
C PRO A 38 -11.63 4.01 0.38
N GLU A 39 -10.74 4.51 -0.47
CA GLU A 39 -11.01 4.80 -1.89
C GLU A 39 -10.38 3.78 -2.84
N ALA A 40 -10.68 3.88 -4.15
CA ALA A 40 -10.13 3.03 -5.22
C ALA A 40 -10.30 1.51 -4.97
N GLY A 41 -11.41 1.11 -4.35
CA GLY A 41 -11.68 -0.30 -4.04
C GLY A 41 -10.74 -0.93 -3.00
N SER A 42 -9.96 -0.12 -2.28
CA SER A 42 -8.95 -0.58 -1.32
C SER A 42 -9.52 -1.43 -0.19
N SER A 43 -10.72 -1.10 0.31
CA SER A 43 -11.44 -1.90 1.32
C SER A 43 -11.87 -3.29 0.83
N PHE A 44 -12.08 -3.45 -0.47
CA PHE A 44 -12.49 -4.72 -1.07
C PHE A 44 -11.30 -5.57 -1.50
N ALA A 45 -10.27 -4.94 -2.08
CA ALA A 45 -9.19 -5.67 -2.74
C ALA A 45 -8.01 -5.98 -1.80
N LEU A 46 -7.58 -5.04 -0.94
CA LEU A 46 -6.43 -5.27 -0.06
C LEU A 46 -6.58 -6.49 0.85
N PRO A 47 -7.70 -6.66 1.58
CA PRO A 47 -7.80 -7.74 2.57
C PRO A 47 -7.78 -9.15 1.95
N PRO A 48 -8.59 -9.47 0.91
CA PRO A 48 -8.63 -10.83 0.38
C PRO A 48 -7.60 -11.13 -0.71
N LYS A 49 -7.05 -10.11 -1.41
CA LYS A 49 -6.22 -10.35 -2.61
C LYS A 49 -4.74 -10.03 -2.48
N PHE A 50 -4.35 -9.12 -1.58
CA PHE A 50 -2.97 -8.61 -1.57
C PHE A 50 -2.22 -8.92 -0.28
N ILE A 51 -2.73 -8.45 0.87
CA ILE A 51 -1.93 -8.41 2.10
C ILE A 51 -2.57 -9.10 3.31
N GLY A 52 -3.75 -9.70 3.15
CA GLY A 52 -4.50 -10.30 4.24
C GLY A 52 -5.22 -9.25 5.11
N TYR A 53 -6.19 -9.71 5.90
CA TYR A 53 -7.08 -8.81 6.65
C TYR A 53 -6.35 -7.93 7.68
N HIS A 54 -5.48 -8.50 8.50
CA HIS A 54 -4.86 -7.75 9.59
C HIS A 54 -3.92 -6.64 9.09
N ASN A 55 -3.11 -6.92 8.06
CA ASN A 55 -2.27 -5.88 7.45
C ASN A 55 -3.13 -4.82 6.74
N ALA A 56 -4.22 -5.22 6.06
CA ALA A 56 -5.13 -4.27 5.44
C ALA A 56 -5.82 -3.37 6.47
N ALA A 57 -6.27 -3.93 7.59
CA ALA A 57 -6.85 -3.19 8.71
C ALA A 57 -5.84 -2.22 9.32
N GLU A 58 -4.59 -2.64 9.52
CA GLU A 58 -3.50 -1.77 10.01
C GLU A 58 -3.34 -0.54 9.09
N ILE A 59 -3.17 -0.75 7.79
CA ILE A 59 -2.91 0.35 6.85
C ILE A 59 -4.12 1.27 6.69
N ILE A 60 -5.33 0.70 6.58
CA ILE A 60 -6.55 1.47 6.28
C ILE A 60 -7.09 2.17 7.52
N LEU A 61 -7.11 1.49 8.67
CA LEU A 61 -7.77 2.00 9.89
C LEU A 61 -6.84 2.85 10.76
N LEU A 62 -5.53 2.64 10.70
CA LEU A 62 -4.56 3.47 11.44
C LEU A 62 -4.03 4.62 10.59
N GLY A 63 -4.08 4.52 9.26
CA GLY A 63 -3.65 5.59 8.35
C GLY A 63 -2.17 5.97 8.46
N GLY A 64 -1.36 5.10 9.07
CA GLY A 64 0.07 5.31 9.30
C GLY A 64 0.91 5.14 8.03
N MET A 65 2.14 5.64 8.08
CA MET A 65 3.10 5.47 7.00
C MET A 65 3.74 4.08 7.04
N VAL A 66 3.84 3.44 5.89
CA VAL A 66 4.40 2.10 5.69
C VAL A 66 5.68 2.24 4.87
N THR A 67 6.78 1.65 5.35
CA THR A 67 8.06 1.65 4.64
C THR A 67 8.06 0.63 3.49
N ALA A 68 8.97 0.78 2.53
CA ALA A 68 9.17 -0.20 1.45
C ALA A 68 9.37 -1.63 1.97
N ASN A 69 10.20 -1.82 3.00
CA ASN A 69 10.44 -3.13 3.61
C ASN A 69 9.16 -3.73 4.21
N ARG A 70 8.38 -2.94 4.96
CA ARG A 70 7.12 -3.44 5.53
C ARG A 70 6.10 -3.77 4.44
N ALA A 71 6.02 -2.94 3.39
CA ALA A 71 5.16 -3.19 2.24
C ALA A 71 5.56 -4.47 1.49
N TYR A 72 6.87 -4.76 1.39
CA TYR A 72 7.39 -6.01 0.86
C TYR A 72 7.01 -7.21 1.72
N ASP A 73 7.21 -7.13 3.05
CA ASP A 73 6.89 -8.21 3.99
C ASP A 73 5.39 -8.56 4.00
N MET A 74 4.54 -7.56 3.81
CA MET A 74 3.09 -7.74 3.67
C MET A 74 2.68 -8.38 2.34
N GLY A 75 3.58 -8.40 1.34
CA GLY A 75 3.28 -8.83 -0.03
C GLY A 75 2.63 -7.75 -0.91
N PHE A 76 2.64 -6.48 -0.49
CA PHE A 76 2.01 -5.38 -1.23
C PHE A 76 2.77 -5.00 -2.50
N VAL A 77 4.10 -5.07 -2.44
CA VAL A 77 5.03 -4.73 -3.54
C VAL A 77 6.22 -5.69 -3.52
N LYS A 78 6.94 -5.78 -4.64
CA LYS A 78 8.24 -6.45 -4.76
C LYS A 78 9.37 -5.44 -4.56
N SER A 79 10.56 -5.94 -4.20
CA SER A 79 11.76 -5.11 -4.08
C SER A 79 12.22 -4.62 -5.45
N GLY A 80 12.52 -3.32 -5.56
CA GLY A 80 12.99 -2.68 -6.78
C GLY A 80 14.36 -3.14 -7.27
N SER A 81 15.17 -3.81 -6.43
CA SER A 81 16.43 -4.42 -6.87
C SER A 81 16.24 -5.63 -7.80
N GLN A 82 15.01 -6.14 -7.91
CA GLN A 82 14.63 -7.20 -8.85
C GLN A 82 13.94 -6.67 -10.11
N ALA A 83 13.79 -5.35 -10.25
CA ALA A 83 13.21 -4.72 -11.42
C ALA A 83 14.32 -4.40 -12.45
N ILE A 84 14.74 -5.44 -13.17
CA ILE A 84 15.55 -5.45 -14.41
C ILE A 84 16.75 -4.49 -14.48
#